data_AF-C5BCE6-F1
#
_entry.id   AF-C5BCE6-F1
#
_cell.length_a   1.000
_cell.length_b   1.000
_cell.length_c   1.000
_cell.angle_alpha   90.00
_cell.angle_beta   90.00
_cell.angle_gamma   90.00
#
_symmetry.space_group_name_H-M   'P 1'
#
loop_
_entity.id
_entity.type
_entity.pdbx_description
1 polymer ?
#
loop_
_entity_poly.entity_id
_entity_poly.type
_entity_poly.pdbx_seq_one_letter_code
_entity_poly.pdbx_strand_id
1 'polypeptide(L)'
;MIWVSDPYTKHKVTLMLHTTNPVIKHKTGFPNLAEELSNMEKSYKIMDVSRDTFYRSRELADEGGVDALINRSRRAPNSVIRTAIKKRKYSRRIARCVR
;
A
#
# COMPACT_ATOMS: atom_id res chain seq x y z
N MET A 1 9.87 -27.16 21.95
CA MET A 1 10.66 -25.98 21.52
C MET A 1 10.79 -26.05 20.01
N ILE A 2 9.79 -25.51 19.29
CA ILE A 2 9.77 -25.54 17.83
C ILE A 2 10.74 -24.46 17.37
N TRP A 3 11.82 -24.88 16.72
CA TRP A 3 12.75 -24.01 16.02
C TRP A 3 11.99 -23.36 14.85
N VAL A 4 11.39 -22.19 15.08
CA VAL A 4 11.10 -21.27 13.98
C VAL A 4 12.42 -20.55 13.71
N SER A 5 13.32 -21.22 13.00
CA SER A 5 14.32 -20.50 12.24
C SER A 5 13.54 -19.68 11.21
N ASP A 6 13.15 -18.45 11.53
CA ASP A 6 12.75 -17.48 10.53
C ASP A 6 14.04 -17.10 9.79
N PRO A 7 14.30 -17.65 8.60
CA PRO A 7 15.51 -17.38 7.86
C PRO A 7 15.26 -16.07 7.14
N TYR A 8 15.53 -14.94 7.78
CA TYR A 8 15.45 -13.64 7.14
C TYR A 8 16.35 -13.66 5.90
N THR A 9 15.66 -13.87 4.78
CA THR A 9 16.11 -14.15 3.43
C THR A 9 17.26 -13.25 3.02
N LYS A 10 18.48 -13.80 2.98
CA LYS A 10 19.71 -13.12 2.54
C LYS A 10 19.73 -12.75 1.06
N HIS A 11 18.68 -13.03 0.29
CA HIS A 11 18.63 -12.70 -1.12
C HIS A 11 17.25 -12.16 -1.52
N LYS A 12 17.28 -11.02 -2.23
CA LYS A 12 16.18 -10.38 -2.96
C LYS A 12 15.18 -9.55 -2.14
N VAL A 13 15.69 -8.61 -1.33
CA VAL A 13 14.95 -7.38 -0.96
C VAL A 13 15.40 -6.27 -1.92
N THR A 14 15.19 -6.46 -3.23
CA THR A 14 15.47 -5.42 -4.24
C THR A 14 14.15 -5.07 -4.91
N LEU A 15 13.27 -4.43 -4.14
CA LEU A 15 12.10 -3.73 -4.66
C LEU A 15 12.30 -2.25 -4.33
N MET A 16 13.27 -1.61 -5.00
CA MET A 16 13.40 -0.16 -5.03
C MET A 16 12.18 0.41 -5.76
N LEU A 17 11.09 0.60 -5.02
CA LEU A 17 9.85 1.19 -5.51
C LEU A 17 9.91 2.70 -5.30
N HIS A 18 10.39 3.41 -6.33
CA HIS A 18 10.32 4.87 -6.40
C HIS A 18 8.94 5.31 -6.85
N THR A 19 8.17 5.87 -5.92
CA THR A 19 6.78 6.29 -6.14
C THR A 19 6.61 7.72 -5.64
N THR A 20 5.97 8.56 -6.44
CA THR A 20 5.63 9.95 -6.09
C THR A 20 4.38 10.04 -5.21
N ASN A 21 3.61 8.96 -5.06
CA ASN A 21 2.40 8.97 -4.24
C ASN A 21 2.75 8.84 -2.74
N PRO A 22 2.34 9.81 -1.90
CA PRO A 22 2.71 9.84 -0.49
C PRO A 22 2.17 8.63 0.30
N VAL A 23 1.04 8.05 -0.11
CA VAL A 23 0.44 6.87 0.54
C VAL A 23 1.27 5.61 0.30
N ILE A 24 1.84 5.49 -0.90
CA ILE A 24 2.67 4.35 -1.28
C ILE A 24 4.06 4.50 -0.66
N LYS A 25 4.57 5.74 -0.57
CA LYS A 25 5.87 6.06 0.06
C LYS A 25 5.98 5.55 1.49
N HIS A 26 4.91 5.61 2.27
CA HIS A 26 4.92 5.04 3.63
C HIS A 26 5.05 3.51 3.64
N LYS A 27 4.51 2.82 2.63
CA LYS A 27 4.56 1.35 2.53
C LYS A 27 5.86 0.85 1.89
N THR A 28 6.43 1.63 0.98
CA THR A 28 7.69 1.32 0.30
C THR A 28 8.92 1.92 1.01
N GLY A 29 8.71 2.85 1.94
CA GLY A 29 9.79 3.44 2.74
C GLY A 29 10.46 2.43 3.69
N PHE A 30 9.70 1.47 4.21
CA PHE A 30 10.25 0.41 5.06
C PHE A 30 11.25 -0.50 4.31
N PRO A 31 10.91 -1.12 3.16
CA PRO A 31 11.87 -1.96 2.44
C PRO A 31 13.10 -1.18 1.98
N ASN A 32 12.94 0.10 1.61
CA ASN A 32 14.07 0.96 1.24
C ASN A 32 15.00 1.22 2.45
N LEU A 33 14.43 1.48 3.63
CA LEU A 33 15.20 1.69 4.86
C LEU A 33 15.89 0.42 5.36
N ALA A 34 15.23 -0.73 5.20
CA ALA A 34 15.79 -2.03 5.58
C ALA A 34 17.02 -2.40 4.74
N GLU A 35 17.04 -2.01 3.47
CA GLU A 35 18.19 -2.15 2.58
C GLU A 35 19.35 -1.23 3.01
N GLU A 36 19.07 0.05 3.25
CA GLU A 36 20.06 1.04 3.69
C GLU A 36 20.71 0.66 5.04
N LEU A 37 19.92 0.12 5.97
CA LEU A 37 20.41 -0.31 7.28
C LEU A 37 20.91 -1.75 7.31
N SER A 38 20.74 -2.53 6.23
CA SER A 38 20.96 -3.99 6.16
C SER A 38 20.28 -4.81 7.27
N ASN A 39 19.31 -4.22 7.98
CA ASN A 39 18.69 -4.80 9.18
C ASN A 39 17.21 -4.44 9.27
N MET A 40 16.37 -5.48 9.12
CA MET A 40 14.91 -5.39 9.19
C MET A 40 14.38 -4.94 10.56
N GLU A 41 14.99 -5.39 11.66
CA GLU A 41 14.51 -5.09 13.01
C GLU A 41 14.68 -3.62 13.37
N LYS A 42 15.78 -3.01 12.92
CA LYS A 42 16.03 -1.58 13.12
C LYS A 42 15.07 -0.74 12.29
N SER A 43 14.81 -1.12 11.04
CA SER A 43 13.82 -0.42 10.22
C SER A 43 12.40 -0.52 10.78
N TYR A 44 12.00 -1.63 11.43
CA TYR A 44 10.65 -1.76 11.99
C TYR A 44 10.43 -0.79 13.15
N LYS A 45 11.48 -0.59 13.98
CA LYS A 45 11.49 0.36 15.09
C LYS A 45 11.45 1.82 14.63
N ILE A 46 12.09 2.13 13.49
CA ILE A 46 12.18 3.50 12.97
C ILE A 46 10.89 3.91 12.24
N MET A 47 10.32 3.01 11.42
CA MET A 47 9.12 3.27 10.61
C MET A 47 7.81 2.98 11.35
N ASP A 48 7.87 2.39 12.56
CA ASP A 48 6.72 1.94 13.34
C ASP A 48 5.75 1.05 12.53
N VAL A 49 6.32 0.13 11.75
CA VAL A 49 5.57 -0.83 10.93
C VAL A 49 5.73 -2.21 11.54
N SER A 50 4.63 -2.96 11.68
CA SER A 50 4.70 -4.33 12.16
C SER A 50 5.27 -5.29 11.12
N ARG A 51 5.92 -6.35 11.59
CA ARG A 51 6.44 -7.45 10.75
C ARG A 51 5.35 -8.02 9.82
N ASP A 52 4.12 -8.17 10.31
CA ASP A 52 2.98 -8.68 9.52
C ASP A 52 2.62 -7.74 8.34
N THR A 53 2.59 -6.43 8.60
CA THR A 53 2.25 -5.42 7.58
C THR A 53 3.25 -5.42 6.42
N PHE A 54 4.51 -5.78 6.70
CA PHE A 54 5.55 -5.92 5.68
C PHE A 54 5.28 -7.09 4.75
N TYR A 55 5.02 -8.29 5.27
CA TYR A 55 4.77 -9.47 4.44
C TYR A 55 3.56 -9.25 3.54
N ARG A 56 2.48 -8.67 4.07
CA ARG A 56 1.30 -8.35 3.27
C ARG A 56 1.58 -7.32 2.17
N SER A 57 2.45 -6.35 2.43
CA SER A 57 2.82 -5.35 1.42
C SER A 57 3.75 -5.93 0.36
N ARG A 58 4.59 -6.89 0.73
CA ARG A 58 5.48 -7.62 -0.18
C ARG A 58 4.70 -8.51 -1.13
N GLU A 59 3.80 -9.35 -0.62
CA GLU A 59 2.94 -10.21 -1.44
C GLU A 59 2.17 -9.39 -2.49
N LEU A 60 1.62 -8.25 -2.09
CA LEU A 60 0.91 -7.35 -3.02
C LEU A 60 1.83 -6.72 -4.07
N ALA A 61 3.05 -6.38 -3.69
CA ALA A 61 4.04 -5.84 -4.62
C ALA A 61 4.53 -6.92 -5.62
N ASP A 62 4.67 -8.16 -5.17
CA ASP A 62 5.08 -9.30 -5.99
C ASP A 62 3.95 -9.73 -6.96
N GLU A 63 2.69 -9.69 -6.53
CA GLU A 63 1.52 -10.08 -7.34
C GLU A 63 1.10 -9.01 -8.38
N GLY A 64 1.13 -7.73 -8.00
CA GLY A 64 0.54 -6.66 -8.83
C GLY A 64 1.23 -5.32 -8.73
N GLY A 65 2.49 -5.31 -8.27
CA GLY A 65 3.35 -4.14 -8.26
C GLY A 65 2.75 -2.94 -7.51
N VAL A 66 2.98 -1.76 -8.06
CA VAL A 66 2.54 -0.49 -7.46
C VAL A 66 1.01 -0.36 -7.48
N ASP A 67 0.34 -0.88 -8.51
CA ASP A 67 -1.11 -0.75 -8.69
C ASP A 67 -1.90 -1.56 -7.66
N ALA A 68 -1.45 -2.77 -7.32
CA ALA A 68 -2.06 -3.56 -6.25
C ALA A 68 -1.96 -2.86 -4.90
N LEU A 69 -0.82 -2.21 -4.62
CA LEU A 69 -0.58 -1.50 -3.38
C LEU A 69 -1.46 -0.24 -3.25
N ILE A 70 -1.72 0.45 -4.37
CA ILE A 70 -2.68 1.56 -4.48
C ILE A 70 -4.10 1.08 -4.24
N ASN A 71 -4.52 0.04 -4.96
CA ASN A 71 -5.90 -0.44 -4.96
C ASN A 71 -6.32 -0.93 -3.58
N ARG A 72 -5.44 -1.64 -2.85
CA ARG A 72 -5.73 -2.06 -1.47
C ARG A 72 -5.89 -0.88 -0.51
N SER A 73 -5.16 0.21 -0.72
CA SER A 73 -5.30 1.39 0.14
C SER A 73 -6.58 2.18 -0.12
N ARG A 74 -7.17 2.07 -1.32
CA ARG A 74 -8.36 2.82 -1.70
C ARG A 74 -9.61 2.00 -1.38
N ARG A 75 -10.36 2.44 -0.37
CA ARG A 75 -11.73 1.94 -0.17
C ARG A 75 -12.60 2.35 -1.35
N ALA A 76 -13.02 1.37 -2.14
CA ALA A 76 -14.00 1.61 -3.19
C ALA A 76 -15.37 1.88 -2.54
N PRO A 77 -16.15 2.88 -3.02
CA PRO A 77 -17.51 3.07 -2.54
C PRO A 77 -18.34 1.83 -2.85
N ASN A 78 -19.23 1.45 -1.94
CA ASN A 78 -20.16 0.35 -2.18
C ASN A 78 -21.00 0.65 -3.44
N SER A 79 -21.54 -0.39 -4.08
CA SER A 79 -22.26 -0.26 -5.36
C SER A 79 -23.44 0.72 -5.29
N VAL A 80 -24.16 0.72 -4.16
CA VAL A 80 -25.31 1.59 -3.89
C VAL A 80 -24.90 3.05 -3.79
N ILE A 81 -23.91 3.37 -2.95
CA ILE A 81 -23.34 4.71 -2.79
C ILE A 81 -22.73 5.19 -4.11
N ARG A 82 -22.06 4.30 -4.87
CA ARG A 82 -21.49 4.63 -6.18
C ARG A 82 -22.57 5.09 -7.17
N THR A 83 -23.70 4.39 -7.24
CA THR A 83 -24.82 4.79 -8.12
C THR A 83 -25.50 6.07 -7.62
N ALA A 84 -25.69 6.23 -6.31
CA ALA A 84 -26.25 7.44 -5.71
C ALA A 84 -25.38 8.69 -5.98
N ILE A 85 -24.05 8.58 -5.86
CA ILE A 85 -23.11 9.67 -6.19
C ILE A 85 -23.23 10.05 -7.67
N LYS A 86 -23.32 9.08 -8.59
CA LYS A 86 -23.51 9.34 -10.02
C LYS A 86 -24.82 10.10 -10.28
N LYS A 87 -25.95 9.63 -9.72
CA LYS A 87 -27.25 10.30 -9.84
C LYS A 87 -27.19 11.73 -9.31
N ARG A 88 -26.60 11.95 -8.13
CA ARG A 88 -26.43 13.27 -7.53
C ARG A 88 -25.58 14.20 -8.40
N LYS A 89 -24.48 13.70 -8.97
CA LYS A 89 -23.62 14.47 -9.88
C LYS A 89 -24.38 14.88 -11.15
N TYR A 90 -25.17 13.97 -11.73
CA TYR A 90 -25.96 14.24 -12.92
C TYR A 90 -27.03 15.32 -12.67
N SER A 91 -27.82 15.19 -11.60
CA SER A 91 -28.83 16.18 -11.22
C SER A 91 -28.23 17.57 -10.98
N ARG A 92 -27.07 17.66 -10.30
CA ARG A 92 -26.35 18.93 -10.11
C ARG A 92 -25.87 19.54 -11.41
N ARG A 93 -25.47 18.71 -12.38
CA ARG A 93 -25.05 19.19 -13.71
C ARG A 93 -26.23 19.81 -14.43
N ILE A 94 -27.39 19.15 -14.42
CA ILE A 94 -28.63 19.70 -14.99
C ILE A 94 -29.01 21.01 -14.30
N ALA A 95 -29.08 21.04 -12.97
CA ALA A 95 -29.44 22.23 -12.20
C ALA A 95 -28.43 23.40 -12.35
N ARG A 96 -27.23 23.14 -12.88
CA ARG A 96 -26.25 24.16 -13.25
C ARG A 96 -26.43 24.65 -14.69
N CYS A 97 -26.88 23.80 -15.60
CA CYS A 97 -27.18 24.21 -16.98
C CYS A 97 -28.49 25.00 -17.10
N VAL A 98 -29.43 24.80 -16.18
CA VAL A 98 -30.73 25.49 -16.14
C VAL A 98 -30.67 26.78 -15.30
N ARG A 99 -29.47 27.17 -14.86
CA ARG A 99 -29.22 28.37 -14.08
C ARG A 99 -28.35 29.31 -14.89
#